data_AF-A0A7C9VKY4-F1
#
_entry.id   AF-A0A7C9VKY4-F1
#
_cell.length_a   1.000
_cell.length_b   1.000
_cell.length_c   1.000
_cell.angle_alpha   90.00
_cell.angle_beta   90.00
_cell.angle_gamma   90.00
#
_symmetry.space_group_name_H-M   'P 1'
#
loop_
_entity.id
_entity.type
_entity.pdbx_description
1 polymer ?
#
loop_
_entity_poly.entity_id
_entity_poly.type
_entity_poly.pdbx_seq_one_letter_code
_entity_poly.pdbx_strand_id
1 'polypeptide(L)'
;MADVLFTDAAVDDLRRLGADVVPKVLKKIQILFDNPVAGHPLGGELTGFRKLVVGRNHWRIVYRIAADGTVEVCEVWCVGVRSDAEVYAEASARVAAAADEDSTLARLADVIARLGRLAGDVVVEEVPAREPVPDWLAQRLVHTAGVPPEQVAALSLEQAVDSWAAFMSTPRPSEPIGD
;
A
#
# COMPACT_ATOMS: atom_id res chain seq x y z
N MET A 1 -12.52 -20.53 5.07
CA MET A 1 -11.16 -20.01 4.80
C MET A 1 -10.77 -20.53 3.44
N ALA A 2 -10.58 -19.64 2.46
CA ALA A 2 -10.16 -20.01 1.11
C ALA A 2 -8.64 -20.18 1.05
N ASP A 3 -8.16 -21.10 0.22
CA ASP A 3 -6.73 -21.14 -0.13
C ASP A 3 -6.40 -19.95 -1.04
N VAL A 4 -5.25 -19.31 -0.80
CA VAL A 4 -4.75 -18.20 -1.63
C VAL A 4 -3.44 -18.60 -2.26
N LEU A 5 -3.44 -18.63 -3.60
CA LEU A 5 -2.32 -19.01 -4.44
C LEU A 5 -1.86 -17.83 -5.29
N PHE A 6 -0.58 -17.81 -5.65
CA PHE A 6 0.06 -16.78 -6.47
C PHE A 6 0.62 -17.41 -7.74
N THR A 7 0.34 -16.82 -8.89
CA THR A 7 1.05 -17.13 -10.12
C THR A 7 2.50 -16.65 -10.03
N ASP A 8 3.40 -17.22 -10.83
CA ASP A 8 4.79 -16.75 -10.89
C ASP A 8 4.87 -15.26 -11.25
N ALA A 9 3.99 -14.78 -12.14
CA ALA A 9 3.89 -13.36 -12.50
C ALA A 9 3.56 -12.48 -11.28
N ALA A 10 2.58 -12.88 -10.45
CA ALA A 10 2.25 -12.14 -9.23
C ALA A 10 3.41 -12.15 -8.22
N VAL A 11 4.16 -13.25 -8.13
CA VAL A 11 5.35 -13.29 -7.26
C VAL A 11 6.46 -12.37 -7.78
N ASP A 12 6.68 -12.33 -9.09
CA ASP A 12 7.65 -11.44 -9.73
C ASP A 12 7.28 -9.97 -9.56
N ASP A 13 5.99 -9.65 -9.66
CA ASP A 13 5.48 -8.31 -9.38
C ASP A 13 5.79 -7.89 -7.94
N LEU A 14 5.51 -8.75 -6.96
CA LEU A 14 5.82 -8.49 -5.55
C LEU A 14 7.31 -8.23 -5.31
N ARG A 15 8.22 -8.89 -6.05
CA ARG A 15 9.66 -8.62 -5.94
C ARG A 15 10.08 -7.26 -6.47
N ARG A 16 9.33 -6.72 -7.44
CA ARG A 16 9.60 -5.41 -8.05
C ARG A 16 9.05 -4.26 -7.21
N LEU A 17 8.16 -4.55 -6.25
CA LEU A 17 7.65 -3.56 -5.30
C LEU A 17 8.74 -3.14 -4.30
N GLY A 18 8.68 -1.88 -3.87
CA GLY A 18 9.52 -1.39 -2.78
C GLY A 18 9.25 -2.13 -1.46
N ALA A 19 10.28 -2.23 -0.60
CA ALA A 19 10.23 -2.92 0.68
C ALA A 19 9.12 -2.39 1.62
N ASP A 20 8.72 -1.13 1.49
CA ASP A 20 7.65 -0.50 2.26
C ASP A 20 6.23 -0.77 1.70
N VAL A 21 6.13 -1.26 0.47
CA VAL A 21 4.87 -1.52 -0.25
C VAL A 21 4.43 -2.97 -0.09
N VAL A 22 5.37 -3.92 -0.21
CA VAL A 22 5.08 -5.36 -0.13
C VAL A 22 4.25 -5.73 1.10
N PRO A 23 4.60 -5.29 2.34
CA PRO A 23 3.80 -5.64 3.52
C PRO A 23 2.36 -5.14 3.45
N LYS A 24 2.14 -3.95 2.86
CA LYS A 24 0.80 -3.36 2.69
C LYS A 24 -0.05 -4.16 1.71
N VAL A 25 0.56 -4.63 0.62
CA VAL A 25 -0.09 -5.49 -0.38
C VAL A 25 -0.44 -6.84 0.23
N LEU A 26 0.52 -7.52 0.87
CA LEU A 26 0.29 -8.83 1.49
C LEU A 26 -0.77 -8.76 2.59
N LYS A 27 -0.77 -7.69 3.40
CA LYS A 27 -1.83 -7.47 4.40
C LYS A 27 -3.21 -7.32 3.77
N LYS A 28 -3.32 -6.68 2.59
CA LYS A 28 -4.61 -6.58 1.89
C LYS A 28 -5.07 -7.94 1.35
N ILE A 29 -4.15 -8.77 0.87
CA ILE A 29 -4.45 -10.12 0.37
C ILE A 29 -5.01 -11.02 1.46
N GLN A 30 -4.61 -10.82 2.72
CA GLN A 30 -5.15 -11.63 3.84
C GLN A 30 -6.68 -11.57 3.97
N ILE A 31 -7.33 -10.49 3.51
CA ILE A 31 -8.79 -10.39 3.49
C ILE A 31 -9.43 -11.51 2.66
N LEU A 32 -8.72 -12.02 1.65
CA LEU A 32 -9.23 -13.03 0.71
C LEU A 32 -9.36 -14.42 1.34
N PHE A 33 -8.66 -14.71 2.45
CA PHE A 33 -8.86 -15.97 3.18
C PHE A 33 -10.28 -16.08 3.73
N ASP A 34 -10.84 -14.98 4.23
CA ASP A 34 -12.17 -14.97 4.86
C ASP A 34 -13.26 -14.46 3.91
N ASN A 35 -12.92 -13.55 3.00
CA ASN A 35 -13.84 -12.97 2.04
C ASN A 35 -13.24 -12.94 0.62
N PRO A 36 -13.30 -14.07 -0.11
CA PRO A 36 -12.82 -14.16 -1.49
C PRO A 36 -13.45 -13.13 -2.43
N VAL A 37 -14.68 -12.69 -2.15
CA VAL A 37 -15.43 -11.74 -3.02
C VAL A 37 -15.18 -10.26 -2.66
N ALA A 38 -14.28 -9.96 -1.73
CA ALA A 38 -14.02 -8.60 -1.23
C ALA A 38 -13.59 -7.60 -2.31
N GLY A 39 -12.97 -8.06 -3.40
CA GLY A 39 -12.58 -7.23 -4.54
C GLY A 39 -13.75 -6.85 -5.45
N HIS A 40 -13.58 -5.76 -6.20
CA HIS A 40 -14.54 -5.34 -7.21
C HIS A 40 -14.42 -6.20 -8.47
N PRO A 41 -15.53 -6.70 -9.04
CA PRO A 41 -15.49 -7.46 -10.28
C PRO A 41 -15.00 -6.60 -11.44
N LEU A 42 -14.25 -7.23 -12.35
CA LEU A 42 -13.82 -6.65 -13.62
C LEU A 42 -14.77 -7.08 -14.74
N GLY A 43 -14.81 -6.29 -15.82
CA GLY A 43 -15.65 -6.54 -17.00
C GLY A 43 -14.82 -6.64 -18.28
N GLY A 44 -15.48 -6.94 -19.40
CA GLY A 44 -14.84 -7.12 -20.70
C GLY A 44 -14.01 -8.42 -20.74
N GLU A 45 -12.81 -8.36 -21.32
CA GLU A 45 -11.87 -9.50 -21.39
C GLU A 45 -11.42 -10.00 -20.00
N LEU A 46 -11.64 -9.21 -18.95
CA LEU A 46 -11.31 -9.56 -17.56
C LEU A 46 -12.52 -10.03 -16.75
N THR A 47 -13.63 -10.39 -17.42
CA THR A 47 -14.77 -11.02 -16.75
C THR A 47 -14.34 -12.32 -16.07
N GLY A 48 -14.74 -12.49 -14.81
CA GLY A 48 -14.29 -13.59 -13.94
C GLY A 48 -13.16 -13.19 -12.99
N PHE A 49 -12.52 -12.04 -13.22
CA PHE A 49 -11.50 -11.48 -12.34
C PHE A 49 -12.07 -10.39 -11.43
N ARG A 50 -11.35 -10.11 -10.35
CA ARG A 50 -11.66 -9.11 -9.34
C ARG A 50 -10.40 -8.31 -9.02
N LYS A 51 -10.58 -7.08 -8.54
CA LYS A 51 -9.48 -6.22 -8.06
C LYS A 51 -9.64 -5.79 -6.61
N LEU A 52 -8.54 -5.82 -5.86
CA LEU A 52 -8.35 -5.05 -4.64
C LEU A 52 -7.48 -3.83 -4.91
N VAL A 53 -7.72 -2.74 -4.18
CA VAL A 53 -6.90 -1.52 -4.22
C VAL A 53 -6.15 -1.34 -2.89
N VAL A 54 -4.89 -0.93 -2.98
CA VAL A 54 -3.98 -0.68 -1.85
C VAL A 54 -3.32 0.70 -2.01
N GLY A 55 -3.06 1.37 -0.88
CA GLY A 55 -2.29 2.62 -0.84
C GLY A 55 -2.91 3.77 -1.63
N ARG A 56 -4.10 4.24 -1.23
CA ARG A 56 -4.84 5.33 -1.92
C ARG A 56 -5.01 5.12 -3.43
N ASN A 57 -5.28 3.89 -3.85
CA ASN A 57 -5.41 3.45 -5.25
C ASN A 57 -4.12 3.44 -6.06
N HIS A 58 -2.94 3.54 -5.45
CA HIS A 58 -1.67 3.36 -6.17
C HIS A 58 -1.39 1.91 -6.57
N TRP A 59 -1.98 0.91 -5.91
CA TRP A 59 -1.67 -0.48 -6.23
C TRP A 59 -2.92 -1.30 -6.41
N ARG A 60 -2.91 -2.22 -7.37
CA ARG A 60 -4.01 -3.11 -7.71
C ARG A 60 -3.54 -4.56 -7.66
N ILE A 61 -4.33 -5.38 -6.99
CA ILE A 61 -4.15 -6.84 -6.94
C ILE A 61 -5.27 -7.43 -7.79
N VAL A 62 -4.92 -8.09 -8.88
CA VAL A 62 -5.88 -8.78 -9.76
C VAL A 62 -5.88 -10.26 -9.42
N TYR A 63 -7.07 -10.80 -9.21
CA TYR A 63 -7.24 -12.19 -8.80
C TYR A 63 -8.54 -12.78 -9.33
N ARG A 64 -8.64 -14.10 -9.35
CA ARG A 64 -9.88 -14.83 -9.65
C ARG A 64 -10.22 -15.81 -8.53
N ILE A 65 -11.45 -16.31 -8.55
CA ILE A 65 -11.91 -17.38 -7.68
C ILE A 65 -12.14 -18.59 -8.57
N ALA A 66 -11.36 -19.65 -8.38
CA ALA A 66 -11.48 -20.91 -9.09
C ALA A 66 -12.76 -21.66 -8.69
N ALA A 67 -13.14 -22.67 -9.46
CA ALA A 67 -14.39 -23.41 -9.26
C ALA A 67 -14.44 -24.16 -7.91
N ASP A 68 -13.28 -24.52 -7.37
CA ASP A 68 -13.11 -25.16 -6.06
C ASP A 68 -13.12 -24.16 -4.89
N GLY A 69 -13.23 -22.86 -5.16
CA GLY A 69 -13.20 -21.79 -4.18
C GLY A 69 -11.80 -21.25 -3.87
N THR A 70 -10.76 -21.76 -4.53
CA THR A 70 -9.39 -21.25 -4.41
C THR A 70 -9.27 -19.84 -4.99
N VAL A 71 -8.57 -18.97 -4.29
CA VAL A 71 -8.25 -17.61 -4.76
C VAL A 71 -6.90 -17.64 -5.43
N GLU A 72 -6.85 -17.26 -6.71
CA GLU A 72 -5.61 -17.16 -7.47
C GLU A 72 -5.28 -15.69 -7.73
N VAL A 73 -4.20 -15.21 -7.13
CA VAL A 73 -3.62 -13.90 -7.37
C VAL A 73 -2.78 -13.98 -8.63
N CYS A 74 -3.22 -13.28 -9.68
CA CYS A 74 -2.63 -13.37 -11.01
C CYS A 74 -1.61 -12.27 -11.28
N GLU A 75 -1.80 -11.09 -10.69
CA GLU A 75 -0.93 -9.93 -10.94
C GLU A 75 -1.05 -8.88 -9.83
N VAL A 76 0.03 -8.12 -9.61
CA VAL A 76 0.09 -6.97 -8.71
C VAL A 76 0.74 -5.79 -9.41
N TRP A 77 0.05 -4.66 -9.59
CA TRP A 77 0.58 -3.53 -10.37
C TRP A 77 0.38 -2.17 -9.73
N CYS A 78 1.25 -1.21 -10.11
CA CYS A 78 1.20 0.19 -9.72
C CYS A 78 0.36 1.03 -10.69
N VAL A 79 -0.47 1.91 -10.18
CA VAL A 79 -1.10 2.99 -10.94
C VAL A 79 -0.10 4.13 -11.07
N GLY A 80 0.58 4.18 -12.21
CA GLY A 80 1.41 5.31 -12.65
C GLY A 80 2.91 5.00 -12.83
N VAL A 81 3.30 4.78 -14.10
CA VAL A 81 4.46 5.39 -14.85
C VAL A 81 4.22 5.20 -16.38
N ARG A 82 3.29 4.32 -16.79
CA ARG A 82 2.85 4.13 -18.18
C ARG A 82 1.35 4.34 -18.33
N SER A 83 0.89 4.60 -19.56
CA SER A 83 -0.52 4.91 -19.84
C SER A 83 -1.44 3.78 -19.37
N ASP A 84 -2.62 4.12 -18.87
CA ASP A 84 -3.60 3.16 -18.33
C ASP A 84 -3.86 1.99 -19.31
N ALA A 85 -3.87 2.25 -20.62
CA ALA A 85 -4.16 1.26 -21.65
C ALA A 85 -3.06 0.19 -21.83
N GLU A 86 -1.78 0.58 -21.72
CA GLU A 86 -0.65 -0.35 -21.85
C GLU A 86 -0.63 -1.35 -20.69
N VAL A 87 -0.99 -0.89 -19.49
CA VAL A 87 -1.01 -1.74 -18.31
C VAL A 87 -2.17 -2.73 -18.36
N TYR A 88 -3.34 -2.33 -18.85
CA TYR A 88 -4.45 -3.26 -19.05
C TYR A 88 -4.19 -4.28 -20.17
N ALA A 89 -3.45 -3.93 -21.22
CA ALA A 89 -3.08 -4.85 -22.30
C ALA A 89 -2.06 -5.91 -21.82
N GLU A 90 -1.03 -5.47 -21.09
CA GLU A 90 -0.05 -6.37 -20.49
C GLU A 90 -0.70 -7.27 -19.42
N ALA A 91 -1.57 -6.71 -18.58
CA ALA A 91 -2.33 -7.46 -17.58
C ALA A 91 -3.22 -8.53 -18.22
N SER A 92 -3.97 -8.15 -19.27
CA SER A 92 -4.83 -9.08 -20.01
C SER A 92 -4.01 -10.21 -20.63
N ALA A 93 -2.83 -9.92 -21.18
CA ALA A 93 -1.94 -10.92 -21.77
C ALA A 93 -1.37 -11.89 -20.72
N ARG A 94 -0.97 -11.39 -19.55
CA ARG A 94 -0.45 -12.21 -18.44
C ARG A 94 -1.53 -13.07 -17.80
N VAL A 95 -2.73 -12.53 -17.65
CA VAL A 95 -3.91 -13.26 -17.18
C VAL A 95 -4.28 -14.37 -18.15
N ALA A 96 -4.27 -14.11 -19.46
CA ALA A 96 -4.50 -15.13 -20.48
C ALA A 96 -3.43 -16.24 -20.45
N ALA A 97 -2.17 -15.87 -20.26
CA ALA A 97 -1.07 -16.85 -20.14
C ALA A 97 -1.15 -17.69 -18.86
N ALA A 98 -1.67 -17.14 -17.76
CA ALA A 98 -1.88 -17.87 -16.51
C ALA A 98 -3.13 -18.78 -16.55
N ALA A 99 -4.03 -18.58 -17.52
CA ALA A 99 -5.16 -19.47 -17.77
C ALA A 99 -4.76 -20.72 -18.59
N ASP A 100 -3.57 -20.74 -19.19
CA ASP A 100 -2.96 -21.90 -19.84
C ASP A 100 -2.09 -22.67 -18.82
N GLU A 101 -2.21 -23.99 -18.78
CA GLU A 101 -2.08 -24.87 -17.60
C GLU A 101 -0.68 -25.06 -16.95
N ASP A 102 0.32 -24.20 -17.17
CA ASP A 102 1.69 -24.40 -16.67
C ASP A 102 2.17 -23.38 -15.61
N SER A 103 1.30 -22.52 -15.07
CA SER A 103 1.65 -21.61 -13.97
C SER A 103 1.91 -22.38 -12.66
N THR A 104 3.13 -22.31 -12.12
CA THR A 104 3.41 -22.87 -10.79
C THR A 104 2.78 -21.97 -9.73
N LEU A 105 1.71 -22.46 -9.10
CA LEU A 105 1.00 -21.73 -8.05
C LEU A 105 1.72 -21.84 -6.70
N ALA A 106 2.10 -20.71 -6.11
CA ALA A 106 2.76 -20.64 -4.81
C ALA A 106 1.77 -20.25 -3.69
N ARG A 107 1.85 -20.87 -2.51
CA ARG A 107 1.06 -20.44 -1.33
C ARG A 107 1.59 -19.14 -0.74
N LEU A 108 0.73 -18.36 -0.09
CA LEU A 108 1.13 -17.11 0.58
C LEU A 108 2.34 -17.28 1.52
N ALA A 109 2.37 -18.35 2.32
CA ALA A 109 3.48 -18.62 3.24
C ALA A 109 4.82 -18.80 2.50
N ASP A 110 4.81 -19.51 1.37
CA ASP A 110 6.00 -19.75 0.54
C ASP A 110 6.47 -18.45 -0.14
N VAL A 111 5.53 -17.61 -0.56
CA VAL A 111 5.82 -16.28 -1.11
C VAL A 111 6.48 -15.40 -0.06
N ILE A 112 5.93 -15.31 1.15
CA ILE A 112 6.52 -14.57 2.27
C ILE A 112 7.94 -15.07 2.56
N ALA A 113 8.13 -16.39 2.64
CA ALA A 113 9.45 -16.98 2.90
C ALA A 113 10.46 -16.67 1.79
N ARG A 114 10.04 -16.70 0.52
CA ARG A 114 10.90 -16.39 -0.63
C ARG A 114 11.30 -14.91 -0.66
N LEU A 115 10.38 -14.01 -0.33
CA LEU A 115 10.66 -12.58 -0.22
C LEU A 115 11.58 -12.27 0.97
N GLY A 116 11.36 -12.92 2.11
CA GLY A 116 12.22 -12.78 3.30
C GLY A 116 13.67 -13.21 3.05
N ARG A 117 13.89 -14.30 2.30
CA ARG A 117 15.25 -14.73 1.91
C ARG A 117 15.96 -13.70 1.02
N LEU A 118 15.26 -13.08 0.08
CA LEU A 118 15.82 -12.04 -0.80
C LEU A 118 16.10 -10.73 -0.04
N ALA A 119 15.29 -10.41 0.96
CA ALA A 119 15.52 -9.25 1.83
C ALA A 119 16.69 -9.45 2.81
N GLY A 120 17.15 -10.68 3.06
CA GLY A 120 18.29 -10.95 3.93
C GLY A 120 19.61 -10.33 3.45
N ASP A 121 19.74 -10.07 2.14
CA ASP A 121 20.89 -9.36 1.55
C ASP A 121 20.68 -7.83 1.45
N VAL A 122 19.47 -7.35 1.76
CA VAL A 122 19.13 -5.93 1.79
C VAL A 122 19.17 -5.49 3.25
N VAL A 123 20.21 -4.73 3.64
CA VAL A 123 20.20 -4.01 4.91
C VAL A 123 19.08 -2.97 4.83
N VAL A 124 17.88 -3.35 5.25
CA VAL A 124 16.78 -2.43 5.47
C VAL A 124 17.14 -1.67 6.73
N GLU A 125 17.62 -0.45 6.56
CA GLU A 125 17.73 0.51 7.66
C GLU A 125 16.29 0.71 8.17
N GLU A 126 15.95 0.04 9.28
CA GLU A 126 14.66 0.19 9.94
C GLU A 126 14.49 1.67 10.31
N VAL A 127 13.74 2.41 9.50
CA VAL A 127 13.22 3.70 9.93
C VAL A 127 12.22 3.37 11.03
N PRO A 128 12.48 3.73 12.30
CA PRO A 128 11.59 3.37 13.39
C PRO A 128 10.19 3.91 13.08
N ALA A 129 9.16 3.10 13.33
CA ALA A 129 7.77 3.49 13.14
C ALA A 129 7.46 4.72 14.03
N ARG A 130 7.58 5.91 13.45
CA ARG A 130 7.26 7.16 14.14
C ARG A 130 5.75 7.22 14.30
N GLU A 131 5.28 7.40 15.53
CA GLU A 131 3.88 7.65 15.80
C GLU A 131 3.45 8.94 15.06
N PRO A 132 2.44 8.86 14.16
CA PRO A 132 2.04 10.01 13.37
C PRO A 132 1.41 11.08 14.25
N VAL A 133 1.69 12.36 13.94
CA VAL A 133 1.07 13.50 14.63
C VAL A 133 -0.46 13.44 14.45
N PRO A 134 -1.27 13.44 15.54
CA PRO A 134 -2.72 13.45 15.45
C PRO A 134 -3.26 14.65 14.66
N ASP A 135 -4.33 14.44 13.90
CA ASP A 135 -4.90 15.44 12.99
C ASP A 135 -5.22 16.78 13.66
N TRP A 136 -5.71 16.75 14.91
CA TRP A 136 -6.03 17.97 15.65
C TRP A 136 -4.78 18.81 15.99
N LEU A 137 -3.63 18.17 16.22
CA LEU A 137 -2.38 18.84 16.55
C LEU A 137 -1.71 19.37 15.28
N ALA A 138 -1.75 18.59 14.20
CA ALA A 138 -1.29 19.00 12.89
C ALA A 138 -2.04 20.27 12.40
N GLN A 139 -3.38 20.27 12.52
CA GLN A 139 -4.19 21.44 12.15
C GLN A 139 -3.84 22.68 12.96
N ARG A 140 -3.57 22.56 14.26
CA ARG A 140 -3.16 23.69 15.11
C ARG A 140 -1.77 24.20 14.77
N LEU A 141 -0.82 23.32 14.50
CA LEU A 141 0.53 23.72 14.08
C LEU A 141 0.50 24.47 12.76
N VAL A 142 -0.30 24.03 11.79
CA VAL A 142 -0.43 24.68 10.48
C VAL A 142 -1.20 26.00 10.59
N HIS A 143 -2.38 26.00 11.21
CA HIS A 143 -3.29 27.15 11.16
C HIS A 143 -3.03 28.18 12.26
N THR A 144 -2.49 27.78 13.41
CA THR A 144 -2.26 28.69 14.54
C THR A 144 -0.78 29.03 14.71
N ALA A 145 0.11 28.04 14.64
CA ALA A 145 1.56 28.29 14.78
C ALA A 145 2.27 28.60 13.45
N GLY A 146 1.57 28.52 12.31
CA GLY A 146 2.11 28.84 10.99
C GLY A 146 3.19 27.86 10.49
N VAL A 147 3.27 26.67 11.08
CA VAL A 147 4.25 25.64 10.68
C VAL A 147 3.82 25.05 9.33
N PRO A 148 4.70 25.00 8.32
CA PRO A 148 4.36 24.43 7.02
C PRO A 148 3.93 22.95 7.13
N PRO A 149 2.95 22.50 6.34
CA PRO A 149 2.41 21.13 6.42
C PRO A 149 3.46 20.06 6.12
N GLU A 150 4.42 20.32 5.22
CA GLU A 150 5.55 19.44 4.95
C GLU A 150 6.48 19.28 6.16
N GLN A 151 6.62 20.34 6.97
CA GLN A 151 7.44 20.31 8.17
C GLN A 151 6.72 19.56 9.29
N VAL A 152 5.39 19.76 9.45
CA VAL A 152 4.56 18.98 10.40
C VAL A 152 4.59 17.48 10.09
N ALA A 153 4.54 17.11 8.81
CA ALA A 153 4.62 15.70 8.38
C ALA A 153 5.97 15.03 8.71
N ALA A 154 7.02 15.81 8.96
CA ALA A 154 8.34 15.33 9.32
C ALA A 154 8.57 15.20 10.85
N LEU A 155 7.68 15.79 11.67
CA LEU A 155 7.81 15.76 13.13
C LEU A 155 7.37 14.40 13.71
N SER A 156 8.04 13.97 14.78
CA SER A 156 7.47 12.99 15.71
C SER A 156 6.34 13.63 16.53
N LEU A 157 5.50 12.80 17.14
CA LEU A 157 4.49 13.26 18.10
C LEU A 157 5.10 14.14 19.21
N GLU A 158 6.21 13.71 19.80
CA GLU A 158 6.93 14.45 20.85
C GLU A 158 7.38 15.83 20.35
N GLN A 159 8.01 15.89 19.18
CA GLN A 159 8.47 17.16 18.59
C GLN A 159 7.32 18.10 18.24
N ALA A 160 6.17 17.55 17.81
CA ALA A 160 4.97 18.32 17.53
C ALA A 160 4.35 18.90 18.82
N VAL A 161 4.35 18.14 19.92
CA VAL A 161 3.91 18.60 21.24
C VAL A 161 4.83 19.70 21.77
N ASP A 162 6.15 19.52 21.67
CA ASP A 162 7.13 20.50 22.12
C ASP A 162 7.05 21.81 21.32
N SER A 163 6.90 21.71 19.99
CA SER A 163 6.72 22.87 19.12
C SER A 163 5.46 23.66 19.48
N TRP A 164 4.36 22.96 19.79
CA TRP A 164 3.13 23.59 20.24
C TRP A 164 3.29 24.24 21.63
N ALA A 165 3.96 23.58 22.57
CA ALA A 165 4.22 24.11 23.90
C ALA A 165 5.10 25.37 23.86
N ALA A 166 6.12 25.39 23.01
CA ALA A 166 6.98 26.55 22.79
C ALA A 166 6.21 27.75 22.22
N PHE A 167 5.34 27.51 21.22
CA PHE A 167 4.47 28.55 20.68
C PHE A 167 3.54 29.13 21.76
N MET A 168 2.88 28.28 22.54
CA MET A 168 1.95 28.71 23.61
C MET A 168 2.66 29.47 24.74
N SER A 169 3.97 29.25 24.94
CA SER A 169 4.77 29.90 25.98
C SER A 169 5.38 31.23 25.53
N THR A 170 5.25 31.60 24.25
CA THR A 170 5.79 32.86 23.73
C THR A 170 4.82 34.00 24.08
N PRO A 171 5.25 35.04 24.83
CA PRO A 171 4.39 36.18 25.11
C PRO A 171 4.08 36.94 23.82
N ARG A 172 2.80 37.16 23.54
CA ARG A 172 2.37 38.01 22.42
C ARG A 172 2.86 39.44 22.65
N PRO A 173 3.47 40.12 21.65
CA PRO A 173 3.82 41.52 21.80
C PRO A 173 2.53 42.33 22.02
N SER A 174 2.47 43.02 23.15
CA SER A 174 1.44 44.00 23.46
C SER A 174 1.46 45.10 22.40
N GLU A 175 0.33 45.36 21.75
CA GLU A 175 0.15 46.48 20.82
C GLU A 175 0.51 47.81 21.54
N PRO A 176 1.22 48.74 20.87
CA PRO A 176 1.44 50.06 21.43
C PRO A 176 0.09 50.77 21.52
N ILE A 177 -0.29 51.15 22.75
CA ILE A 177 -1.39 52.08 23.00
C ILE A 177 -0.94 53.41 22.38
N GLY A 178 -1.55 53.79 21.26
CA GLY A 178 -1.30 55.07 20.59
C GLY A 178 -1.88 56.24 21.40
N ASP A 179 -1.06 57.28 21.55
CA ASP A 179 -1.42 58.60 22.08
C ASP A 179 -2.39 59.37 21.16
#